data_AF-A0A175R6D8-F1
#
_entry.id   AF-A0A175R6D8-F1
#
_cell.length_a   1.000
_cell.length_b   1.000
_cell.length_c   1.000
_cell.angle_alpha   90.00
_cell.angle_beta   90.00
_cell.angle_gamma   90.00
#
_symmetry.space_group_name_H-M   'P 1'
#
loop_
_entity.id
_entity.type
_entity.pdbx_description
1 polymer ?
#
loop_
_entity_poly.entity_id
_entity_poly.type
_entity_poly.pdbx_seq_one_letter_code
_entity_poly.pdbx_strand_id
1 'polypeptide(L)'
;MPSDTSARCAVYGAPPSDLLDVPEGAVQLSPLRPGSAALERLADAAFEELVVAAPHGSIERRYVLAHALRILVPGGTLTVAAAKDKGGQRLRGELEEMGCEVSERFKARQRICTVTRPTEGLQLDEAIQAGAPVSVPDLGLLSQPGVFSWNRIDPGSALLLRHLPPLSGCGADLGAGLGVLSRAVLQSAKVEALTLVELDRRAVEAAQVNVADPRAQFLWGDVRETRLADLDFVVTNPPFHSEGIEDRGLGQAFIVAASRMLRRSGTLLLVANRHMPYEDVLRAHFRNVETRIEEAGYKIFEARK
;
A
#
# COMPACT_ATOMS: atom_id res chain seq x y z
N MET A 1 -34.11 6.15 25.64
CA MET A 1 -33.18 5.02 25.44
C MET A 1 -33.65 4.22 24.23
N PRO A 2 -33.03 4.41 23.06
CA PRO A 2 -32.70 3.32 22.18
C PRO A 2 -31.24 2.95 22.46
N SER A 3 -31.01 1.78 23.04
CA SER A 3 -29.72 1.12 23.07
C SER A 3 -29.37 0.71 21.65
N ASP A 4 -28.59 1.54 20.95
CA ASP A 4 -27.94 1.11 19.71
C ASP A 4 -26.74 0.22 20.07
N THR A 5 -27.07 -0.97 20.58
CA THR A 5 -26.16 -2.11 20.73
C THR A 5 -26.00 -2.80 19.38
N SER A 6 -25.60 -2.04 18.34
CA SER A 6 -25.03 -2.66 17.16
C SER A 6 -23.69 -3.25 17.60
N ALA A 7 -23.61 -4.58 17.67
CA ALA A 7 -22.32 -5.27 17.80
C ALA A 7 -21.37 -4.67 16.75
N ARG A 8 -20.28 -4.04 17.20
CA ARG A 8 -19.37 -3.36 16.28
C ARG A 8 -18.50 -4.41 15.63
N CYS A 9 -18.74 -4.66 14.35
CA CYS A 9 -17.91 -5.52 13.50
C CYS A 9 -16.90 -4.70 12.70
N ALA A 10 -15.72 -5.24 12.45
CA ALA A 10 -14.73 -4.63 11.57
C ALA A 10 -14.14 -5.61 10.57
N VAL A 11 -13.60 -5.07 9.49
CA VAL A 11 -12.92 -5.82 8.45
C VAL A 11 -11.58 -5.19 8.12
N TYR A 12 -10.54 -6.02 8.04
CA TYR A 12 -9.24 -5.61 7.55
C TYR A 12 -8.95 -6.27 6.20
N GLY A 13 -8.76 -5.44 5.18
CA GLY A 13 -8.32 -5.87 3.85
C GLY A 13 -9.52 -6.19 2.96
N ALA A 14 -9.36 -7.20 2.11
CA ALA A 14 -10.39 -7.68 1.20
C ALA A 14 -10.58 -9.20 1.36
N PRO A 15 -11.21 -9.67 2.46
CA PRO A 15 -11.51 -11.09 2.64
C PRO A 15 -12.24 -11.68 1.43
N PRO A 16 -11.89 -12.89 0.96
CA PRO A 16 -12.63 -13.55 -0.11
C PRO A 16 -14.06 -13.85 0.37
N SER A 17 -15.06 -13.24 -0.27
CA SER A 17 -16.46 -13.29 0.14
C SER A 17 -17.11 -14.69 0.04
N ASP A 18 -16.48 -15.61 -0.69
CA ASP A 18 -16.88 -17.02 -0.81
C ASP A 18 -16.33 -17.91 0.33
N LEU A 19 -15.43 -17.34 1.15
CA LEU A 19 -14.73 -18.05 2.21
C LEU A 19 -15.01 -17.50 3.60
N LEU A 20 -15.11 -16.17 3.71
CA LEU A 20 -15.31 -15.44 4.95
C LEU A 20 -16.55 -14.56 4.85
N ASP A 21 -17.47 -14.75 5.80
CA ASP A 21 -18.64 -13.90 5.95
C ASP A 21 -18.20 -12.61 6.66
N VAL A 22 -18.28 -11.47 5.95
CA VAL A 22 -18.03 -10.15 6.53
C VAL A 22 -19.39 -9.56 6.92
N PRO A 23 -19.62 -9.22 8.19
CA PRO A 23 -20.89 -8.64 8.62
C PRO A 23 -21.25 -7.36 7.85
N GLU A 24 -22.52 -7.18 7.56
CA GLU A 24 -23.02 -5.95 6.93
C GLU A 24 -22.71 -4.74 7.84
N GLY A 25 -22.22 -3.65 7.25
CA GLY A 25 -21.82 -2.45 7.99
C GLY A 25 -20.47 -2.56 8.72
N ALA A 26 -19.70 -3.63 8.52
CA ALA A 26 -18.37 -3.75 9.12
C ALA A 26 -17.45 -2.56 8.75
N VAL A 27 -16.81 -1.98 9.76
CA VAL A 27 -15.90 -0.85 9.57
C VAL A 27 -14.62 -1.34 8.88
N GLN A 28 -14.28 -0.75 7.74
CA GLN A 28 -13.04 -1.07 7.03
C GLN A 28 -11.83 -0.43 7.72
N LEU A 29 -10.77 -1.22 7.94
CA LEU A 29 -9.59 -0.85 8.72
C LEU A 29 -8.25 -0.91 7.93
N SER A 30 -8.27 -1.34 6.67
CA SER A 30 -7.03 -1.52 5.89
C SER A 30 -6.47 -0.20 5.36
N PRO A 31 -5.16 0.07 5.54
CA PRO A 31 -4.51 1.26 5.00
C PRO A 31 -4.52 1.32 3.46
N LEU A 32 -4.85 0.21 2.79
CA LEU A 32 -4.98 0.11 1.33
C LEU A 32 -6.40 0.45 0.82
N ARG A 33 -7.29 0.91 1.69
CA ARG A 33 -8.67 1.32 1.37
C ARG A 33 -8.85 2.79 1.72
N PRO A 34 -8.75 3.72 0.75
CA PRO A 34 -8.97 5.14 0.99
C PRO A 34 -10.25 5.43 1.77
N GLY A 35 -10.14 6.27 2.81
CA GLY A 35 -11.25 6.62 3.70
C GLY A 35 -11.50 5.67 4.87
N SER A 36 -10.75 4.56 4.96
CA SER A 36 -10.83 3.63 6.10
C SER A 36 -10.25 4.20 7.40
N ALA A 37 -10.65 3.62 8.52
CA ALA A 37 -10.06 3.95 9.82
C ALA A 37 -8.70 3.25 9.99
N ALA A 38 -7.82 3.86 10.79
CA ALA A 38 -6.51 3.31 11.08
C ALA A 38 -6.58 2.30 12.24
N LEU A 39 -6.38 1.00 11.95
CA LEU A 39 -6.40 -0.10 12.93
C LEU A 39 -5.61 0.23 14.22
N GLU A 40 -4.42 0.80 14.05
CA GLU A 40 -3.48 1.13 15.12
C GLU A 40 -3.91 2.32 15.99
N ARG A 41 -4.85 3.15 15.53
CA ARG A 41 -5.36 4.34 16.25
C ARG A 41 -6.65 4.07 17.02
N LEU A 42 -7.26 2.90 16.83
CA LEU A 42 -8.51 2.55 17.51
C LEU A 42 -8.28 2.21 18.97
N ALA A 43 -9.28 2.49 19.81
CA ALA A 43 -9.28 2.13 21.22
C ALA A 43 -9.29 0.60 21.41
N ASP A 44 -8.73 0.15 22.52
CA ASP A 44 -8.78 -1.25 22.94
C ASP A 44 -10.23 -1.68 23.16
N ALA A 45 -10.53 -2.96 22.91
CA ALA A 45 -11.86 -3.54 23.15
C ALA A 45 -13.03 -2.74 22.53
N ALA A 46 -12.85 -2.23 21.30
CA ALA A 46 -13.83 -1.44 20.56
C ALA A 46 -14.77 -2.27 19.66
N PHE A 47 -14.44 -3.53 19.38
CA PHE A 47 -15.15 -4.40 18.44
C PHE A 47 -15.45 -5.77 19.03
N GLU A 48 -16.56 -6.38 18.63
CA GLU A 48 -16.98 -7.72 19.05
C GLU A 48 -16.53 -8.80 18.06
N GLU A 49 -16.45 -8.44 16.78
CA GLU A 49 -16.06 -9.34 15.70
C GLU A 49 -15.13 -8.63 14.72
N LEU A 50 -14.05 -9.32 14.34
CA LEU A 50 -13.11 -8.85 13.32
C LEU A 50 -12.85 -9.94 12.28
N VAL A 51 -12.92 -9.56 11.01
CA VAL A 51 -12.55 -10.41 9.88
C VAL A 51 -11.32 -9.83 9.19
N VAL A 52 -10.25 -10.63 9.05
CA VAL A 52 -8.95 -10.17 8.56
C VAL A 52 -8.52 -11.00 7.34
N ALA A 53 -8.31 -10.33 6.22
CA ALA A 53 -7.44 -10.84 5.16
C ALA A 53 -6.00 -10.53 5.54
N ALA A 54 -5.26 -11.53 5.99
CA ALA A 54 -3.95 -11.33 6.59
C ALA A 54 -2.92 -10.87 5.54
N PRO A 55 -2.11 -9.85 5.84
CA PRO A 55 -1.01 -9.44 4.97
C PRO A 55 0.00 -10.57 4.71
N HIS A 56 0.71 -10.48 3.59
CA HIS A 56 1.69 -11.50 3.19
C HIS A 56 3.00 -11.39 3.98
N GLY A 57 3.47 -10.17 4.25
CA GLY A 57 4.70 -9.90 4.99
C GLY A 57 4.57 -10.36 6.45
N SER A 58 5.59 -11.03 7.00
CA SER A 58 5.48 -11.58 8.36
C SER A 58 5.37 -10.51 9.45
N ILE A 59 6.21 -9.47 9.37
CA ILE A 59 6.20 -8.38 10.36
C ILE A 59 4.86 -7.64 10.28
N GLU A 60 4.43 -7.28 9.07
CA GLU A 60 3.14 -6.62 8.83
C GLU A 60 1.94 -7.47 9.29
N ARG A 61 1.95 -8.77 8.98
CA ARG A 61 0.87 -9.66 9.41
C ARG A 61 0.78 -9.73 10.93
N ARG A 62 1.90 -9.95 11.62
CA ARG A 62 1.94 -9.99 13.09
C ARG A 62 1.46 -8.68 13.69
N TYR A 63 1.86 -7.54 13.13
CA TYR A 63 1.39 -6.21 13.54
C TYR A 63 -0.13 -6.07 13.43
N VAL A 64 -0.70 -6.47 12.29
CA VAL A 64 -2.16 -6.45 12.07
C VAL A 64 -2.88 -7.39 13.02
N LEU A 65 -2.39 -8.62 13.21
CA LEU A 65 -2.98 -9.59 14.14
C LEU A 65 -2.96 -9.08 15.58
N ALA A 66 -1.85 -8.48 16.01
CA ALA A 66 -1.70 -7.95 17.35
C ALA A 66 -2.67 -6.79 17.61
N HIS A 67 -2.78 -5.83 16.67
CA HIS A 67 -3.78 -4.78 16.82
C HIS A 67 -5.22 -5.30 16.70
N ALA A 68 -5.50 -6.28 15.85
CA ALA A 68 -6.82 -6.90 15.74
C ALA A 68 -7.25 -7.53 17.08
N LEU A 69 -6.35 -8.28 17.74
CA LEU A 69 -6.59 -8.82 19.08
C LEU A 69 -6.74 -7.72 20.12
N ARG A 70 -5.94 -6.65 20.06
CA ARG A 70 -6.02 -5.52 21.00
C ARG A 70 -7.40 -4.83 20.96
N ILE A 71 -7.92 -4.57 19.76
CA ILE A 71 -9.18 -3.82 19.59
C ILE A 71 -10.44 -4.69 19.75
N LEU A 72 -10.29 -6.01 19.82
CA LEU A 72 -11.40 -6.91 20.14
C LEU A 72 -11.72 -6.90 21.64
N VAL A 73 -12.99 -7.00 22.01
CA VAL A 73 -13.42 -7.21 23.40
C VAL A 73 -13.00 -8.61 23.88
N PRO A 74 -12.72 -8.81 25.19
CA PRO A 74 -12.61 -10.14 25.76
C PRO A 74 -13.79 -11.04 25.36
N GLY A 75 -13.51 -12.24 24.83
CA GLY A 75 -14.55 -13.14 24.30
C GLY A 75 -15.02 -12.82 22.88
N GLY A 76 -14.57 -11.72 22.27
CA GLY A 76 -14.87 -11.37 20.88
C GLY A 76 -14.22 -12.34 19.89
N THR A 77 -14.73 -12.36 18.65
CA THR A 77 -14.29 -13.32 17.63
C THR A 77 -13.37 -12.67 16.60
N LEU A 78 -12.20 -13.28 16.38
CA LEU A 78 -11.29 -12.97 15.30
C LEU A 78 -11.32 -14.11 14.27
N THR A 79 -11.67 -13.80 13.03
CA THR A 79 -11.52 -14.73 11.90
C THR A 79 -10.49 -14.19 10.92
N VAL A 80 -9.44 -14.97 10.66
CA VAL A 80 -8.34 -14.57 9.77
C VAL A 80 -8.16 -15.57 8.64
N ALA A 81 -8.07 -15.09 7.41
CA ALA A 81 -7.66 -15.90 6.26
C ALA A 81 -6.32 -15.42 5.70
N ALA A 82 -5.48 -16.38 5.31
CA ALA A 82 -4.28 -16.12 4.53
C ALA A 82 -4.01 -17.27 3.55
N ALA A 83 -3.51 -16.95 2.36
CA ALA A 83 -3.19 -17.97 1.36
C ALA A 83 -2.08 -18.87 1.90
N LYS A 84 -2.15 -20.17 1.62
CA LYS A 84 -1.21 -21.18 2.13
C LYS A 84 0.25 -20.82 1.86
N ASP A 85 0.53 -20.29 0.67
CA ASP A 85 1.84 -19.87 0.20
C ASP A 85 2.19 -18.41 0.58
N LYS A 86 1.25 -17.63 1.12
CA LYS A 86 1.44 -16.23 1.50
C LYS A 86 1.12 -15.97 2.97
N GLY A 87 1.74 -16.75 3.85
CA GLY A 87 1.66 -16.57 5.31
C GLY A 87 0.70 -17.52 6.02
N GLY A 88 -0.24 -18.16 5.32
CA GLY A 88 -1.20 -19.08 5.93
C GLY A 88 -0.53 -20.22 6.71
N GLN A 89 0.59 -20.77 6.25
CA GLN A 89 1.31 -21.82 6.98
C GLN A 89 1.81 -21.40 8.37
N ARG A 90 2.08 -20.11 8.60
CA ARG A 90 2.55 -19.56 9.88
C ARG A 90 1.42 -18.99 10.75
N LEU A 91 0.26 -18.71 10.15
CA LEU A 91 -0.83 -17.96 10.79
C LEU A 91 -1.26 -18.53 12.16
N ARG A 92 -1.44 -19.85 12.25
CA ARG A 92 -1.81 -20.50 13.51
C ARG A 92 -0.75 -20.29 14.60
N GLY A 93 0.52 -20.57 14.28
CA GLY A 93 1.62 -20.41 15.24
C GLY A 93 1.80 -18.96 15.68
N GLU A 94 1.64 -17.99 14.77
CA GLU A 94 1.72 -16.56 15.10
C GLU A 94 0.60 -16.14 16.06
N LEU A 95 -0.62 -16.71 15.96
CA LEU A 95 -1.72 -16.46 16.89
C LEU A 95 -1.51 -17.17 18.24
N GLU A 96 -0.99 -18.41 18.22
CA GLU A 96 -0.65 -19.16 19.44
C GLU A 96 0.46 -18.45 20.24
N GLU A 97 1.49 -17.92 19.57
CA GLU A 97 2.53 -17.08 20.19
C GLU A 97 1.96 -15.83 20.87
N MET A 98 0.85 -15.27 20.35
CA MET A 98 0.15 -14.13 20.95
C MET A 98 -0.75 -14.53 22.13
N GLY A 99 -0.77 -15.81 22.53
CA GLY A 99 -1.54 -16.32 23.65
C GLY A 99 -2.95 -16.80 23.30
N CYS A 100 -3.23 -17.07 22.01
CA CYS A 100 -4.56 -17.48 21.58
C CYS A 100 -4.69 -19.01 21.46
N GLU A 101 -5.86 -19.54 21.83
CA GLU A 101 -6.31 -20.86 21.35
C GLU A 101 -6.91 -20.71 19.95
N VAL A 102 -6.45 -21.53 19.00
CA VAL A 102 -6.77 -21.36 17.58
C VAL A 102 -7.51 -22.58 17.03
N SER A 103 -8.72 -22.34 16.52
CA SER A 103 -9.39 -23.28 15.63
C SER A 103 -8.98 -23.01 14.20
N GLU A 104 -8.74 -24.05 13.39
CA GLU A 104 -8.31 -23.88 12.01
C GLU A 104 -9.01 -24.79 11.02
N ARG A 105 -9.17 -24.28 9.80
CA ARG A 105 -9.64 -25.05 8.65
C ARG A 105 -8.94 -24.59 7.38
N PHE A 106 -8.98 -25.44 6.37
CA PHE A 106 -8.41 -25.16 5.06
C PHE A 106 -9.52 -25.23 4.00
N LYS A 107 -9.64 -24.19 3.17
CA LYS A 107 -10.60 -24.13 2.06
C LYS A 107 -10.00 -23.29 0.94
N ALA A 108 -10.16 -23.72 -0.32
CA ALA A 108 -9.71 -22.96 -1.51
C ALA A 108 -8.26 -22.42 -1.42
N ARG A 109 -7.30 -23.24 -0.96
CA ARG A 109 -5.89 -22.87 -0.73
C ARG A 109 -5.65 -21.76 0.31
N GLN A 110 -6.66 -21.38 1.07
CA GLN A 110 -6.56 -20.49 2.23
C GLN A 110 -6.49 -21.32 3.51
N ARG A 111 -5.68 -20.87 4.46
CA ARG A 111 -5.81 -21.28 5.86
C ARG A 111 -6.67 -20.23 6.55
N ILE A 112 -7.70 -20.70 7.26
CA ILE A 112 -8.63 -19.87 8.00
C ILE A 112 -8.48 -20.24 9.47
N CYS A 113 -8.13 -19.25 10.29
CA CYS A 113 -8.01 -19.39 11.73
C CYS A 113 -9.13 -18.59 12.40
N THR A 114 -9.80 -19.20 13.37
CA THR A 114 -10.80 -18.54 14.22
C THR A 114 -10.33 -18.60 15.66
N VAL A 115 -10.39 -17.44 16.32
CA VAL A 115 -9.95 -17.25 17.71
C VAL A 115 -11.06 -16.54 18.47
N THR A 116 -11.40 -17.07 19.64
CA THR A 116 -12.11 -16.30 20.67
C THR A 116 -11.07 -15.57 21.48
N ARG A 117 -11.11 -14.23 21.51
CA ARG A 117 -10.09 -13.42 22.19
C ARG A 117 -10.04 -13.80 23.69
N PRO A 118 -8.89 -14.22 24.22
CA PRO A 118 -8.71 -14.46 25.65
C PRO A 118 -9.04 -13.25 26.51
N THR A 119 -9.45 -13.49 27.76
CA THR A 119 -9.67 -12.42 28.76
C THR A 119 -8.35 -11.86 29.28
N GLU A 120 -7.31 -12.69 29.37
CA GLU A 120 -5.98 -12.36 29.88
C GLU A 120 -4.89 -13.13 29.10
N GLY A 121 -3.61 -12.80 29.31
CA GLY A 121 -2.47 -13.58 28.79
C GLY A 121 -2.05 -13.27 27.34
N LEU A 122 -2.62 -12.24 26.71
CA LEU A 122 -2.20 -11.81 25.38
C LEU A 122 -0.79 -11.22 25.38
N GLN A 123 0.01 -11.59 24.38
CA GLN A 123 1.39 -11.10 24.18
C GLN A 123 1.48 -10.34 22.85
N LEU A 124 1.26 -9.02 22.89
CA LEU A 124 1.06 -8.20 21.69
C LEU A 124 2.20 -7.20 21.43
N ASP A 125 2.89 -6.75 22.47
CA ASP A 125 3.79 -5.59 22.43
C ASP A 125 4.94 -5.75 21.43
N GLU A 126 5.58 -6.92 21.39
CA GLU A 126 6.69 -7.19 20.47
C GLU A 126 6.24 -7.06 19.00
N ALA A 127 5.09 -7.62 18.66
CA ALA A 127 4.55 -7.56 17.31
C ALA A 127 4.11 -6.13 16.93
N ILE A 128 3.53 -5.38 17.88
CA ILE A 128 3.17 -3.98 17.70
C ILE A 128 4.42 -3.13 17.46
N GLN A 129 5.45 -3.29 18.30
CA GLN A 129 6.69 -2.54 18.18
C GLN A 129 7.44 -2.88 16.88
N ALA A 130 7.52 -4.15 16.52
CA ALA A 130 8.24 -4.59 15.32
C ALA A 130 7.62 -4.07 14.01
N GLY A 131 6.30 -3.87 13.97
CA GLY A 131 5.59 -3.36 12.80
C GLY A 131 5.24 -1.86 12.84
N ALA A 132 5.64 -1.15 13.89
CA ALA A 132 5.41 0.29 14.01
C ALA A 132 6.24 1.09 12.97
N PRO A 133 5.88 2.36 12.71
CA PRO A 133 6.73 3.25 11.92
C PRO A 133 8.14 3.39 12.52
N VAL A 134 9.16 3.36 11.66
CA VAL A 134 10.57 3.39 12.03
C VAL A 134 11.32 4.42 11.18
N SER A 135 12.27 5.12 11.78
CA SER A 135 13.28 5.85 11.00
C SER A 135 14.31 4.85 10.47
N VAL A 136 14.59 4.91 9.16
CA VAL A 136 15.60 4.09 8.48
C VAL A 136 16.83 4.98 8.21
N PRO A 137 17.84 5.00 9.10
CA PRO A 137 18.90 6.00 9.06
C PRO A 137 19.71 5.99 7.76
N ASP A 138 20.01 4.81 7.23
CA ASP A 138 20.77 4.63 5.99
C ASP A 138 20.07 5.26 4.77
N LEU A 139 18.75 5.44 4.84
CA LEU A 139 17.96 6.06 3.79
C LEU A 139 17.60 7.52 4.11
N GLY A 140 17.71 7.93 5.38
CA GLY A 140 17.19 9.20 5.88
C GLY A 140 15.69 9.34 5.60
N LEU A 141 14.92 8.26 5.84
CA LEU A 141 13.47 8.18 5.62
C LEU A 141 12.77 7.60 6.86
N LEU A 142 11.62 8.17 7.22
CA LEU A 142 10.59 7.47 7.97
C LEU A 142 9.93 6.43 7.07
N SER A 143 9.63 5.25 7.61
CA SER A 143 9.04 4.13 6.89
C SER A 143 8.26 3.23 7.84
N GLN A 144 7.62 2.17 7.32
CA GLN A 144 6.94 1.17 8.13
C GLN A 144 6.98 -0.21 7.45
N PRO A 145 7.26 -1.32 8.18
CA PRO A 145 7.15 -2.66 7.63
C PRO A 145 5.79 -2.92 6.98
N GLY A 146 5.81 -3.45 5.75
CA GLY A 146 4.61 -3.66 4.93
C GLY A 146 4.48 -2.65 3.80
N VAL A 147 5.06 -1.45 3.93
CA VAL A 147 5.16 -0.49 2.82
C VAL A 147 6.12 -1.02 1.74
N PHE A 148 5.86 -0.69 0.47
CA PHE A 148 6.73 -1.07 -0.64
C PHE A 148 8.17 -0.60 -0.40
N SER A 149 9.11 -1.53 -0.52
CA SER A 149 10.54 -1.31 -0.29
C SER A 149 10.87 -0.61 1.05
N TRP A 150 10.11 -0.90 2.11
CA TRP A 150 10.17 -0.15 3.37
C TRP A 150 11.57 0.03 4.00
N ASN A 151 12.53 -0.86 3.74
CA ASN A 151 13.87 -0.82 4.34
C ASN A 151 15.03 -0.64 3.34
N ARG A 152 14.75 -0.30 2.08
CA ARG A 152 15.80 -0.07 1.05
C ARG A 152 15.26 0.79 -0.08
N ILE A 153 16.15 1.37 -0.89
CA ILE A 153 15.71 1.95 -2.17
C ILE A 153 15.43 0.83 -3.16
N ASP A 154 14.26 0.87 -3.79
CA ASP A 154 13.91 -0.04 -4.88
C ASP A 154 14.85 0.17 -6.09
N PRO A 155 15.41 -0.89 -6.70
CA PRO A 155 16.36 -0.74 -7.81
C PRO A 155 15.79 -0.02 -9.04
N GLY A 156 14.49 -0.20 -9.34
CA GLY A 156 13.83 0.54 -10.42
C GLY A 156 13.76 2.03 -10.10
N SER A 157 13.35 2.38 -8.89
CA SER A 157 13.37 3.77 -8.41
C SER A 157 14.79 4.36 -8.44
N ALA A 158 15.79 3.60 -7.99
CA ALA A 158 17.20 4.02 -8.03
C ALA A 158 17.67 4.29 -9.47
N LEU A 159 17.30 3.44 -10.43
CA LEU A 159 17.61 3.66 -11.84
C LEU A 159 16.96 4.96 -12.34
N LEU A 160 15.66 5.16 -12.05
CA LEU A 160 14.94 6.37 -12.47
C LEU A 160 15.57 7.63 -11.88
N LEU A 161 15.94 7.62 -10.61
CA LEU A 161 16.63 8.74 -9.95
C LEU A 161 17.91 9.15 -10.68
N ARG A 162 18.74 8.19 -11.13
CA ARG A 162 20.01 8.48 -11.81
C ARG A 162 19.82 9.17 -13.17
N HIS A 163 18.66 8.97 -13.80
CA HIS A 163 18.37 9.46 -15.15
C HIS A 163 17.22 10.47 -15.20
N LEU A 164 16.75 10.92 -14.04
CA LEU A 164 15.66 11.88 -13.93
C LEU A 164 16.11 13.23 -14.50
N PRO A 165 15.51 13.72 -15.60
CA PRO A 165 15.81 15.04 -16.10
C PRO A 165 15.28 16.11 -15.13
N PRO A 166 15.79 17.35 -15.17
CA PRO A 166 15.16 18.44 -14.45
C PRO A 166 13.72 18.66 -14.98
N LEU A 167 12.74 18.55 -14.10
CA LEU A 167 11.32 18.77 -14.40
C LEU A 167 10.90 20.20 -14.07
N SER A 168 9.76 20.63 -14.61
CA SER A 168 9.23 21.99 -14.43
C SER A 168 7.71 22.02 -14.50
N GLY A 169 7.10 23.00 -13.85
CA GLY A 169 5.65 23.19 -13.79
C GLY A 169 4.98 22.31 -12.73
N CYS A 170 3.71 21.97 -12.96
CA CYS A 170 2.90 21.16 -12.06
C CYS A 170 2.94 19.68 -12.47
N GLY A 171 3.22 18.78 -11.53
CA GLY A 171 3.25 17.35 -11.84
C GLY A 171 2.75 16.44 -10.74
N ALA A 172 2.82 15.13 -11.00
CA ALA A 172 2.46 14.11 -10.03
C ALA A 172 3.49 12.97 -9.95
N ASP A 173 3.61 12.39 -8.75
CA ASP A 173 4.29 11.11 -8.50
C ASP A 173 3.21 10.06 -8.19
N LEU A 174 3.00 9.12 -9.12
CA LEU A 174 1.93 8.13 -9.02
C LEU A 174 2.48 6.82 -8.44
N GLY A 175 1.91 6.37 -7.31
CA GLY A 175 2.49 5.30 -6.51
C GLY A 175 3.74 5.80 -5.77
N ALA A 176 3.64 6.97 -5.15
CA ALA A 176 4.79 7.70 -4.63
C ALA A 176 5.54 6.98 -3.49
N GLY A 177 4.91 5.99 -2.85
CA GLY A 177 5.48 5.24 -1.74
C GLY A 177 5.97 6.19 -0.63
N LEU A 178 7.24 6.02 -0.23
CA LEU A 178 7.89 6.85 0.80
C LEU A 178 8.31 8.25 0.32
N GLY A 179 7.99 8.63 -0.92
CA GLY A 179 8.34 9.92 -1.51
C GLY A 179 9.76 10.00 -2.08
N VAL A 180 10.40 8.87 -2.37
CA VAL A 180 11.81 8.80 -2.83
C VAL A 180 12.01 9.55 -4.15
N LEU A 181 11.17 9.28 -5.16
CA LEU A 181 11.23 9.99 -6.45
C LEU A 181 10.86 11.46 -6.28
N SER A 182 9.81 11.73 -5.51
CA SER A 182 9.35 13.08 -5.19
C SER A 182 10.44 13.99 -4.62
N ARG A 183 11.27 13.50 -3.69
CA ARG A 183 12.40 14.28 -3.15
C ARG A 183 13.36 14.74 -4.25
N ALA A 184 13.64 13.89 -5.24
CA ALA A 184 14.52 14.24 -6.36
C ALA A 184 13.86 15.17 -7.36
N VAL A 185 12.58 14.95 -7.69
CA VAL A 185 11.79 15.86 -8.55
C VAL A 185 11.82 17.29 -8.00
N LEU A 186 11.60 17.43 -6.69
CA LEU A 186 11.55 18.72 -6.01
C LEU A 186 12.92 19.41 -5.88
N GLN A 187 14.04 18.75 -6.19
CA GLN A 187 15.33 19.46 -6.28
C GLN A 187 15.33 20.50 -7.41
N SER A 188 14.47 20.35 -8.42
CA SER A 188 14.29 21.38 -9.44
C SER A 188 13.46 22.54 -8.89
N ALA A 189 14.07 23.74 -8.86
CA ALA A 189 13.37 24.98 -8.51
C ALA A 189 12.28 25.39 -9.52
N LYS A 190 12.23 24.75 -10.70
CA LYS A 190 11.22 24.99 -11.73
C LYS A 190 9.94 24.20 -11.52
N VAL A 191 9.93 23.22 -10.60
CA VAL A 191 8.70 22.53 -10.20
C VAL A 191 7.89 23.50 -9.35
N GLU A 192 6.66 23.76 -9.78
CA GLU A 192 5.72 24.69 -9.14
C GLU A 192 4.86 23.96 -8.09
N ALA A 193 4.41 22.75 -8.41
CA ALA A 193 3.66 21.89 -7.51
C ALA A 193 3.90 20.40 -7.84
N LEU A 194 3.88 19.55 -6.82
CA LEU A 194 3.96 18.10 -6.99
C LEU A 194 2.89 17.40 -6.14
N THR A 195 1.98 16.69 -6.79
CA THR A 195 1.00 15.83 -6.11
C THR A 195 1.50 14.40 -6.01
N LEU A 196 1.71 13.91 -4.80
CA LEU A 196 2.03 12.52 -4.50
C LEU A 196 0.73 11.75 -4.33
N VAL A 197 0.49 10.74 -5.16
CA VAL A 197 -0.67 9.86 -5.08
C VAL A 197 -0.22 8.48 -4.64
N GLU A 198 -0.78 7.98 -3.54
CA GLU A 198 -0.41 6.68 -2.98
C GLU A 198 -1.62 6.00 -2.35
N LEU A 199 -1.73 4.69 -2.55
CA LEU A 199 -2.85 3.87 -2.08
C LEU A 199 -2.68 3.48 -0.61
N ASP A 200 -1.45 3.29 -0.15
CA ASP A 200 -1.14 2.93 1.23
C ASP A 200 -1.06 4.17 2.12
N ARG A 201 -2.05 4.31 3.02
CA ARG A 201 -2.07 5.39 4.02
C ARG A 201 -0.76 5.53 4.79
N ARG A 202 -0.11 4.42 5.13
CA ARG A 202 1.14 4.43 5.92
C ARG A 202 2.27 5.06 5.12
N ALA A 203 2.32 4.79 3.82
CA ALA A 203 3.29 5.38 2.91
C ALA A 203 3.03 6.88 2.71
N VAL A 204 1.77 7.29 2.58
CA VAL A 204 1.37 8.72 2.53
C VAL A 204 1.85 9.47 3.78
N GLU A 205 1.57 8.93 4.96
CA GLU A 205 1.95 9.54 6.25
C GLU A 205 3.48 9.60 6.41
N ALA A 206 4.20 8.56 5.98
CA ALA A 206 5.66 8.58 5.95
C ALA A 206 6.20 9.62 4.95
N ALA A 207 5.61 9.71 3.75
CA ALA A 207 5.99 10.66 2.72
C ALA A 207 5.81 12.12 3.17
N GLN A 208 4.77 12.42 3.95
CA GLN A 208 4.55 13.75 4.54
C GLN A 208 5.73 14.21 5.41
N VAL A 209 6.38 13.27 6.10
CA VAL A 209 7.59 13.55 6.90
C VAL A 209 8.83 13.59 6.01
N ASN A 210 8.94 12.66 5.06
CA ASN A 210 10.12 12.51 4.20
C ASN A 210 10.29 13.62 3.16
N VAL A 211 9.18 14.21 2.72
CA VAL A 211 9.12 15.25 1.68
C VAL A 211 8.67 16.56 2.31
N ALA A 212 9.55 17.14 3.14
CA ALA A 212 9.34 18.44 3.77
C ALA A 212 9.56 19.59 2.77
N ASP A 213 8.70 19.71 1.77
CA ASP A 213 8.70 20.77 0.75
C ASP A 213 7.30 21.38 0.62
N PRO A 214 7.13 22.71 0.68
CA PRO A 214 5.81 23.35 0.61
C PRO A 214 5.09 23.16 -0.73
N ARG A 215 5.78 22.73 -1.79
CA ARG A 215 5.19 22.44 -3.10
C ARG A 215 4.60 21.03 -3.17
N ALA A 216 4.87 20.18 -2.19
CA ALA A 216 4.37 18.81 -2.12
C ALA A 216 2.94 18.77 -1.58
N GLN A 217 2.07 18.06 -2.28
CA GLN A 217 0.70 17.76 -1.88
C GLN A 217 0.53 16.25 -1.82
N PHE A 218 -0.22 15.75 -0.84
CA PHE A 218 -0.33 14.32 -0.57
C PHE A 218 -1.78 13.86 -0.71
N LEU A 219 -2.01 12.84 -1.54
CA LEU A 219 -3.31 12.25 -1.76
C LEU A 219 -3.27 10.76 -1.42
N TRP A 220 -4.03 10.37 -0.39
CA TRP A 220 -4.36 8.97 -0.15
C TRP A 220 -5.48 8.53 -1.08
N GLY A 221 -5.12 7.79 -2.13
CA GLY A 221 -6.06 7.47 -3.19
C GLY A 221 -5.54 6.42 -4.16
N ASP A 222 -6.48 5.79 -4.86
CA ASP A 222 -6.16 4.91 -5.98
C ASP A 222 -5.86 5.75 -7.23
N VAL A 223 -4.70 5.57 -7.84
CA VAL A 223 -4.29 6.25 -9.08
C VAL A 223 -5.32 6.07 -10.20
N ARG A 224 -6.00 4.91 -10.25
CA ARG A 224 -7.02 4.58 -11.28
C ARG A 224 -8.29 5.43 -11.14
N GLU A 225 -8.57 5.89 -9.94
CA GLU A 225 -9.78 6.66 -9.59
C GLU A 225 -9.49 8.15 -9.38
N THR A 226 -8.23 8.48 -9.11
CA THR A 226 -7.74 9.84 -8.89
C THR A 226 -7.93 10.69 -10.13
N ARG A 227 -8.45 11.92 -9.92
CA ARG A 227 -8.71 12.88 -10.99
C ARG A 227 -7.80 14.10 -10.81
N LEU A 228 -6.68 14.08 -11.52
CA LEU A 228 -5.83 15.25 -11.75
C LEU A 228 -5.94 15.66 -13.22
N ALA A 229 -5.62 16.91 -13.53
CA ALA A 229 -5.68 17.44 -14.88
C ALA A 229 -4.58 18.49 -15.09
N ASP A 230 -4.33 18.80 -16.36
CA ASP A 230 -3.43 19.88 -16.80
C ASP A 230 -1.99 19.78 -16.29
N LEU A 231 -1.51 18.57 -15.98
CA LEU A 231 -0.14 18.35 -15.50
C LEU A 231 0.90 18.50 -16.62
N ASP A 232 2.02 19.13 -16.29
CA ASP A 232 3.23 19.22 -17.10
C ASP A 232 4.00 17.90 -17.15
N PHE A 233 4.02 17.16 -16.04
CA PHE A 233 4.71 15.89 -15.97
C PHE A 233 4.07 14.91 -14.99
N VAL A 234 4.34 13.63 -15.23
CA VAL A 234 4.07 12.54 -14.30
C VAL A 234 5.33 11.69 -14.19
N VAL A 235 5.74 11.37 -12.96
CA VAL A 235 6.75 10.35 -12.68
C VAL A 235 6.09 9.16 -12.01
N THR A 236 6.55 7.95 -12.31
CA THR A 236 6.02 6.75 -11.65
C THR A 236 6.96 5.57 -11.72
N ASN A 237 6.97 4.77 -10.66
CA ASN A 237 7.42 3.39 -10.64
C ASN A 237 6.20 2.52 -10.30
N PRO A 238 5.41 2.10 -11.29
CA PRO A 238 4.15 1.44 -11.02
C PRO A 238 4.35 0.11 -10.29
N PRO A 239 3.41 -0.28 -9.41
CA PRO A 239 3.44 -1.61 -8.82
C PRO A 239 3.32 -2.67 -9.91
N PHE A 240 4.19 -3.68 -9.83
CA PHE A 240 4.23 -4.80 -10.78
C PHE A 240 3.65 -6.10 -10.20
N HIS A 241 3.26 -6.10 -8.92
CA HIS A 241 2.52 -7.18 -8.28
C HIS A 241 1.26 -6.63 -7.60
N SER A 242 0.12 -7.28 -7.84
CA SER A 242 -1.07 -7.15 -6.99
C SER A 242 -1.19 -8.44 -6.18
N GLU A 243 -1.28 -8.32 -4.86
CA GLU A 243 -1.37 -9.47 -3.96
C GLU A 243 -0.27 -10.54 -4.17
N GLY A 244 0.91 -10.18 -4.67
CA GLY A 244 2.00 -11.14 -4.95
C GLY A 244 1.82 -11.99 -6.21
N ILE A 245 0.96 -11.58 -7.15
CA ILE A 245 0.89 -12.09 -8.53
C ILE A 245 1.31 -10.94 -9.45
N GLU A 246 2.13 -11.24 -10.47
CA GLU A 246 2.53 -10.25 -11.49
C GLU A 246 1.26 -9.67 -12.15
N ASP A 247 0.96 -8.39 -11.92
CA ASP A 247 -0.24 -7.73 -12.42
C ASP A 247 0.14 -6.68 -13.46
N ARG A 248 0.17 -7.12 -14.72
CA ARG A 248 0.42 -6.25 -15.86
C ARG A 248 -0.68 -5.20 -16.04
N GLY A 249 -1.92 -5.55 -15.70
CA GLY A 249 -3.08 -4.68 -15.85
C GLY A 249 -2.99 -3.45 -14.95
N LEU A 250 -2.45 -3.61 -13.75
CA LEU A 250 -2.28 -2.50 -12.81
C LEU A 250 -1.32 -1.43 -13.34
N GLY A 251 -0.11 -1.82 -13.80
CA GLY A 251 0.83 -0.86 -14.38
C GLY A 251 0.35 -0.24 -15.69
N GLN A 252 -0.38 -0.99 -16.52
CA GLN A 252 -1.06 -0.44 -17.69
C GLN A 252 -2.12 0.60 -17.30
N ALA A 253 -2.89 0.34 -16.24
CA ALA A 253 -3.88 1.30 -15.73
C ALA A 253 -3.23 2.60 -15.22
N PHE A 254 -2.03 2.53 -14.61
CA PHE A 254 -1.24 3.71 -14.25
C PHE A 254 -0.87 4.55 -15.49
N ILE A 255 -0.43 3.89 -16.57
CA ILE A 255 -0.09 4.58 -17.83
C ILE A 255 -1.32 5.29 -18.42
N VAL A 256 -2.46 4.60 -18.44
CA VAL A 256 -3.73 5.18 -18.91
C VAL A 256 -4.13 6.37 -18.05
N ALA A 257 -4.06 6.25 -16.72
CA ALA A 257 -4.38 7.31 -15.77
C ALA A 257 -3.46 8.53 -15.96
N ALA A 258 -2.14 8.33 -16.00
CA ALA A 258 -1.16 9.38 -16.26
C ALA A 258 -1.47 10.11 -17.58
N SER A 259 -1.84 9.37 -18.63
CA SER A 259 -2.21 9.97 -19.91
C SER A 259 -3.47 10.85 -19.81
N ARG A 260 -4.40 10.60 -18.87
CA ARG A 260 -5.59 11.47 -18.70
C ARG A 260 -5.27 12.73 -17.91
N MET A 261 -4.27 12.67 -17.04
CA MET A 261 -3.87 13.78 -16.16
C MET A 261 -2.95 14.79 -16.86
N LEU A 262 -2.20 14.37 -17.87
CA LEU A 262 -1.23 15.20 -18.59
C LEU A 262 -1.90 16.13 -19.61
N ARG A 263 -1.43 17.38 -19.67
CA ARG A 263 -1.77 18.33 -20.73
C ARG A 263 -1.17 17.91 -22.09
N ARG A 264 -1.54 18.60 -23.17
CA ARG A 264 -1.11 18.26 -24.55
C ARG A 264 0.40 18.21 -24.77
N SER A 265 1.20 18.93 -23.98
CA SER A 265 2.67 18.90 -24.04
C SER A 265 3.29 18.21 -22.82
N GLY A 266 2.48 17.52 -22.02
CA GLY A 266 2.91 16.87 -20.79
C GLY A 266 3.71 15.60 -21.07
N THR A 267 4.58 15.25 -20.13
CA THR A 267 5.49 14.11 -20.25
C THR A 267 5.30 13.10 -19.12
N LEU A 268 5.20 11.82 -19.45
CA LEU A 268 5.29 10.71 -18.52
C LEU A 268 6.73 10.18 -18.50
N LEU A 269 7.31 10.07 -17.30
CA LEU A 269 8.53 9.31 -17.04
C LEU A 269 8.18 8.10 -16.18
N LEU A 270 8.47 6.92 -16.71
CA LEU A 270 8.09 5.66 -16.08
C LEU A 270 9.25 4.70 -16.09
N VAL A 271 9.53 4.08 -14.94
CA VAL A 271 10.44 2.93 -14.86
C VAL A 271 9.63 1.64 -14.73
N ALA A 272 10.07 0.59 -15.41
CA ALA A 272 9.45 -0.73 -15.35
C ALA A 272 10.49 -1.84 -15.47
N ASN A 273 10.16 -3.03 -14.99
CA ASN A 273 10.94 -4.23 -15.27
C ASN A 273 10.98 -4.48 -16.80
N ARG A 274 12.12 -4.95 -17.32
CA ARG A 274 12.37 -5.11 -18.77
C ARG A 274 11.33 -5.98 -19.49
N HIS A 275 10.80 -6.99 -18.81
CA HIS A 275 9.83 -7.93 -19.37
C HIS A 275 8.40 -7.40 -19.39
N MET A 276 8.12 -6.25 -18.77
CA MET A 276 6.79 -5.66 -18.73
C MET A 276 6.42 -5.09 -20.10
N PRO A 277 5.30 -5.53 -20.73
CA PRO A 277 4.93 -5.13 -22.09
C PRO A 277 4.15 -3.80 -22.07
N TYR A 278 4.83 -2.70 -21.72
CA TYR A 278 4.19 -1.39 -21.62
C TYR A 278 4.25 -0.57 -22.92
N GLU A 279 5.06 -0.97 -23.89
CA GLU A 279 5.27 -0.24 -25.13
C GLU A 279 3.97 -0.02 -25.91
N ASP A 280 3.07 -1.02 -25.95
CA ASP A 280 1.83 -0.94 -26.71
C ASP A 280 0.81 0.01 -26.06
N VAL A 281 0.64 -0.05 -24.73
CA VAL A 281 -0.23 0.90 -24.01
C VAL A 281 0.34 2.32 -24.07
N LEU A 282 1.68 2.49 -24.02
CA LEU A 282 2.29 3.79 -24.19
C LEU A 282 2.01 4.36 -25.59
N ARG A 283 2.23 3.57 -26.65
CA ARG A 283 1.97 3.99 -28.03
C ARG A 283 0.48 4.27 -28.31
N ALA A 284 -0.43 3.61 -27.62
CA ALA A 284 -1.85 3.87 -27.75
C ALA A 284 -2.29 5.22 -27.13
N HIS A 285 -1.56 5.73 -26.12
CA HIS A 285 -1.99 6.88 -25.31
C HIS A 285 -1.13 8.14 -25.46
N PHE A 286 0.04 8.03 -26.09
CA PHE A 286 1.05 9.08 -26.24
C PHE A 286 1.50 9.20 -27.70
N ARG A 287 1.83 10.43 -28.14
CA ARG A 287 2.27 10.70 -29.53
C ARG A 287 3.70 10.26 -29.79
N ASN A 288 4.56 10.41 -28.78
CA ASN A 288 5.96 9.99 -28.86
C ASN A 288 6.30 9.15 -27.63
N VAL A 289 6.98 8.03 -27.84
CA VAL A 289 7.41 7.09 -26.79
C VAL A 289 8.85 6.71 -27.07
N GLU A 290 9.73 6.98 -26.12
CA GLU A 290 11.15 6.68 -26.20
C GLU A 290 11.56 5.80 -25.01
N THR A 291 12.27 4.71 -25.28
CA THR A 291 13.01 3.97 -24.25
C THR A 291 14.35 4.67 -24.04
N ARG A 292 14.45 5.52 -23.02
CA ARG A 292 15.65 6.33 -22.78
C ARG A 292 16.81 5.51 -22.24
N ILE A 293 16.51 4.55 -21.38
CA ILE A 293 17.49 3.71 -20.68
C ILE A 293 16.97 2.29 -20.64
N GLU A 294 17.86 1.33 -20.85
CA GLU A 294 17.62 -0.08 -20.57
C GLU A 294 18.86 -0.67 -19.87
N GLU A 295 18.78 -0.84 -18.55
CA GLU A 295 19.92 -1.25 -17.72
C GLU A 295 19.42 -2.06 -16.53
N ALA A 296 20.25 -2.97 -16.01
CA ALA A 296 20.02 -3.68 -14.75
C ALA A 296 18.66 -4.41 -14.64
N GLY A 297 18.10 -4.84 -15.77
CA GLY A 297 16.81 -5.53 -15.82
C GLY A 297 15.59 -4.60 -15.83
N TYR A 298 15.77 -3.29 -15.96
CA TYR A 298 14.71 -2.28 -16.03
C TYR A 298 14.80 -1.46 -17.32
N LYS A 299 13.69 -0.79 -17.67
CA LYS A 299 13.58 0.21 -18.73
C LYS A 299 13.04 1.51 -18.15
N ILE A 300 13.57 2.64 -18.61
CA ILE A 300 12.95 3.96 -18.40
C ILE A 300 12.33 4.40 -19.72
N PHE A 301 11.03 4.66 -19.68
CA PHE A 301 10.28 5.25 -20.77
C PHE A 301 10.06 6.74 -20.53
N GLU A 302 10.21 7.52 -21.60
CA GLU A 302 9.69 8.88 -21.69
C GLU A 302 8.60 8.91 -22.75
N ALA A 303 7.39 9.30 -22.37
CA ALA A 303 6.25 9.36 -23.26
C ALA A 303 5.61 10.75 -23.24
N ARG A 304 5.42 11.34 -24.42
CA ARG A 304 4.91 12.72 -24.58
C ARG A 304 3.54 12.71 -25.22
N LYS A 305 2.63 13.50 -24.65
CA LYS A 305 1.26 13.63 -25.13
C LYS A 305 1.16 14.13 -26.55
#